data_AF-A0A923TDU3-F1
#
_entry.id   AF-A0A923TDU3-F1
#
_cell.length_a   1.000
_cell.length_b   1.000
_cell.length_c   1.000
_cell.angle_alpha   90.00
_cell.angle_beta   90.00
_cell.angle_gamma   90.00
#
_symmetry.space_group_name_H-M   'P 1'
#
loop_
_entity.id
_entity.type
_entity.pdbx_description
1 polymer ?
#
loop_
_entity_poly.entity_id
_entity_poly.type
_entity_poly.pdbx_seq_one_letter_code
_entity_poly.pdbx_strand_id
1 'polypeptide(L)'
;MAKATSTLSWCNVRLGEDHNWWVNETSDPVRWDVDGLSIIDPRQVTHLIELVDPLRDYGFDQDMFDAAFIPFRIEKDLGNGKVRLKRVKESIVESDDKLFALADTLDEENGPYADLLDHLTRCRVKMLNDLFKFESKLSVDEVEDEIREDQNSHFIEGKAVHTFEELTAILDFMPAGYDADDEAPAKDAEDEADDADLPEIDAAEEEKLKNDESLKWDEDDEDSDDEDGAKKKKGEDDEDAEDDEDAPKKSKGDDDKEEAPKKTPRSSKKK
;
A
#
# COMPACT_ATOMS: atom_id res chain seq x y z
N MET A 1 -13.51 -9.23 24.87
CA MET A 1 -12.40 -8.29 24.61
C MET A 1 -12.88 -7.34 23.53
N ALA A 2 -12.75 -6.03 23.74
CA ALA A 2 -13.39 -5.03 22.89
C ALA A 2 -12.75 -5.08 21.50
N LYS A 3 -13.50 -5.54 20.49
CA LYS A 3 -13.15 -5.34 19.09
C LYS A 3 -13.20 -3.83 18.83
N ALA A 4 -12.05 -3.17 18.94
CA ALA A 4 -11.88 -1.76 18.54
C ALA A 4 -11.74 -1.61 17.02
N THR A 5 -11.82 -2.71 16.26
CA THR A 5 -11.82 -2.69 14.80
C THR A 5 -13.23 -2.38 14.29
N SER A 6 -13.50 -1.14 13.85
CA SER A 6 -14.34 -0.84 12.67
C SER A 6 -14.90 0.60 12.69
N THR A 7 -14.05 1.60 12.53
CA THR A 7 -14.50 2.92 12.04
C THR A 7 -14.09 3.17 10.59
N LEU A 8 -13.00 2.57 10.12
CA LEU A 8 -12.60 2.70 8.72
C LEU A 8 -13.50 1.83 7.84
N SER A 9 -14.28 2.50 6.99
CA SER A 9 -15.27 1.91 6.08
C SER A 9 -14.90 2.12 4.61
N TRP A 10 -14.24 3.23 4.31
CA TRP A 10 -13.71 3.58 3.00
C TRP A 10 -12.44 4.42 3.15
N CYS A 11 -11.60 4.37 2.12
CA CYS A 11 -10.47 5.28 1.96
C CYS A 11 -10.33 5.65 0.47
N ASN A 12 -9.80 6.83 0.20
CA ASN A 12 -9.41 7.26 -1.14
C ASN A 12 -7.90 7.17 -1.23
N VAL A 13 -7.40 6.51 -2.27
CA VAL A 13 -5.97 6.26 -2.48
C VAL A 13 -5.50 6.93 -3.76
N ARG A 14 -4.22 7.26 -3.82
CA ARG A 14 -3.56 7.86 -4.99
C ARG A 14 -2.30 7.10 -5.33
N LEU A 15 -1.95 7.04 -6.60
CA LEU A 15 -0.63 6.58 -7.03
C LEU A 15 0.40 7.70 -6.77
N GLY A 16 1.49 7.36 -6.09
CA GLY A 16 2.63 8.24 -5.86
C GLY A 16 3.59 8.29 -7.05
N GLU A 17 4.57 9.20 -6.98
CA GLU A 17 5.64 9.29 -7.99
C GLU A 17 6.56 8.06 -7.95
N ASP A 18 6.66 7.43 -6.79
CA ASP A 18 7.34 6.16 -6.49
C ASP A 18 6.60 4.93 -7.01
N HIS A 19 5.48 5.11 -7.72
CA HIS A 19 4.63 4.04 -8.25
C HIS A 19 3.95 3.18 -7.17
N ASN A 20 3.99 3.62 -5.91
CA ASN A 20 3.28 3.00 -4.80
C ASN A 20 1.92 3.66 -4.55
N TRP A 21 1.04 2.96 -3.83
CA TRP A 21 -0.28 3.48 -3.47
C TRP A 21 -0.27 4.09 -2.07
N TRP A 22 -0.74 5.33 -2.00
CA TRP A 22 -0.78 6.11 -0.76
C TRP A 22 -2.22 6.50 -0.42
N VAL A 23 -2.57 6.46 0.85
CA VAL A 23 -3.87 6.88 1.33
C VAL A 23 -3.94 8.41 1.33
N ASN A 24 -4.95 8.97 0.67
CA ASN A 24 -5.16 10.41 0.57
C ASN A 24 -6.27 10.89 1.53
N GLU A 25 -7.32 10.09 1.69
CA GLU A 25 -8.44 10.41 2.59
C GLU A 25 -8.99 9.13 3.22
N THR A 26 -9.40 9.21 4.47
CA THR A 26 -10.00 8.10 5.21
C THR A 26 -11.40 8.48 5.70
N SER A 27 -12.24 7.49 5.93
CA SER A 27 -13.54 7.73 6.58
C SER A 27 -13.43 8.10 8.06
N ASP A 28 -12.25 7.95 8.66
CA ASP A 28 -11.97 8.26 10.06
C ASP A 28 -10.61 8.98 10.21
N PRO A 29 -10.56 10.29 9.89
CA PRO A 29 -9.33 11.08 9.96
C PRO A 29 -8.87 11.38 11.40
N VAL A 30 -9.64 10.97 12.41
CA VAL A 30 -9.26 11.19 13.82
C VAL A 30 -8.32 10.08 14.30
N ARG A 31 -8.53 8.86 13.81
CA ARG A 31 -7.73 7.69 14.20
C ARG A 31 -6.65 7.34 13.18
N TRP A 32 -6.89 7.64 11.91
CA TRP A 32 -5.97 7.36 10.83
C TRP A 32 -5.35 8.66 10.35
N ASP A 33 -4.05 8.82 10.61
CA ASP A 33 -3.27 9.83 9.91
C ASP A 33 -3.08 9.38 8.45
N VAL A 34 -3.24 10.32 7.52
CA VAL A 34 -3.04 10.06 6.09
C VAL A 34 -1.63 10.40 5.64
N ASP A 35 -0.89 11.17 6.45
CA ASP A 35 0.50 11.51 6.14
C ASP A 35 1.40 10.28 6.31
N GLY A 36 2.02 9.84 5.22
CA GLY A 36 2.83 8.62 5.19
C GLY A 36 2.06 7.30 5.27
N LEU A 37 0.71 7.30 5.22
CA LEU A 37 -0.07 6.06 5.26
C LEU A 37 -0.08 5.39 3.88
N SER A 38 0.62 4.27 3.77
CA SER A 38 0.68 3.45 2.57
C SER A 38 -0.41 2.38 2.52
N ILE A 39 -0.69 1.87 1.32
CA ILE A 39 -1.58 0.71 1.13
C ILE A 39 -1.01 -0.22 0.08
N ILE A 40 -1.05 -1.52 0.34
CA ILE A 40 -0.47 -2.53 -0.52
C ILE A 40 -1.47 -2.88 -1.62
N ASP A 41 -1.01 -2.87 -2.87
CA ASP A 41 -1.84 -3.22 -4.01
C ASP A 41 -1.97 -4.75 -4.20
N PRO A 42 -2.98 -5.24 -4.93
CA PRO A 42 -3.20 -6.68 -5.09
C PRO A 42 -2.02 -7.47 -5.67
N ARG A 43 -1.17 -6.83 -6.50
CA ARG A 43 0.03 -7.48 -7.06
C ARG A 43 1.11 -7.61 -6.00
N GLN A 44 1.36 -6.54 -5.23
CA GLN A 44 2.25 -6.59 -4.09
C GLN A 44 1.80 -7.62 -3.04
N VAL A 45 0.50 -7.69 -2.75
CA VAL A 45 -0.07 -8.73 -1.87
C VAL A 45 0.26 -10.13 -2.40
N THR A 46 0.05 -10.38 -3.69
CA THR A 46 0.35 -11.69 -4.30
C THR A 46 1.83 -12.04 -4.11
N HIS A 47 2.72 -11.08 -4.34
CA HIS A 47 4.15 -11.27 -4.16
C HIS A 47 4.52 -11.56 -2.69
N LEU A 48 3.93 -10.84 -1.73
CA LEU A 48 4.12 -11.11 -0.32
C LEU A 48 3.67 -12.53 0.06
N ILE A 49 2.54 -13.00 -0.48
CA ILE A 49 2.04 -14.36 -0.26
C ILE A 49 3.06 -15.40 -0.78
N GLU A 50 3.69 -15.15 -1.93
CA GLU A 50 4.74 -16.02 -2.47
C GLU A 50 5.99 -16.03 -1.59
N LEU A 51 6.40 -14.88 -1.05
CA LEU A 51 7.57 -14.75 -0.17
C LEU A 51 7.38 -15.41 1.20
N VAL A 52 6.15 -15.39 1.75
CA VAL A 52 5.86 -16.05 3.05
C VAL A 52 5.62 -17.54 2.93
N ASP A 53 5.38 -18.07 1.73
CA ASP A 53 5.04 -19.49 1.54
C ASP A 53 6.16 -20.44 2.06
N PRO A 54 7.46 -20.20 1.78
CA PRO A 54 8.55 -20.99 2.36
C PRO A 54 8.63 -20.90 3.89
N LEU A 55 8.19 -19.78 4.48
CA LEU A 55 8.23 -19.59 5.93
C LEU A 55 7.21 -20.45 6.68
N ARG A 56 6.22 -21.05 5.99
CA ARG A 56 5.24 -21.97 6.59
C ARG A 56 5.92 -23.17 7.25
N ASP A 57 6.97 -23.71 6.63
CA ASP A 57 7.75 -24.82 7.18
C ASP A 57 8.52 -24.43 8.47
N TYR A 58 8.74 -23.13 8.67
CA TYR A 58 9.42 -22.55 9.82
C TYR A 58 8.45 -21.99 10.88
N GLY A 59 7.15 -22.28 10.74
CA GLY A 59 6.10 -21.94 11.70
C GLY A 59 5.39 -20.62 11.44
N PHE A 60 5.42 -20.11 10.20
CA PHE A 60 4.62 -18.95 9.82
C PHE A 60 3.12 -19.24 10.00
N ASP A 61 2.39 -18.23 10.50
CA ASP A 61 0.96 -18.31 10.79
C ASP A 61 0.22 -17.39 9.83
N GLN A 62 -0.54 -17.98 8.91
CA GLN A 62 -1.31 -17.24 7.91
C GLN A 62 -2.42 -16.40 8.55
N ASP A 63 -2.96 -16.83 9.70
CA ASP A 63 -4.01 -16.08 10.40
C ASP A 63 -3.47 -14.74 10.93
N MET A 64 -2.18 -14.68 11.28
CA MET A 64 -1.52 -13.42 11.66
C MET A 64 -1.41 -12.47 10.47
N PHE A 65 -1.12 -13.00 9.28
CA PHE A 65 -1.08 -12.20 8.06
C PHE A 65 -2.46 -11.63 7.73
N ASP A 66 -3.51 -12.45 7.75
CA ASP A 66 -4.86 -11.97 7.45
C ASP A 66 -5.36 -10.96 8.51
N ALA A 67 -4.98 -11.13 9.78
CA ALA A 67 -5.34 -10.22 10.86
C ALA A 67 -4.61 -8.88 10.83
N ALA A 68 -3.38 -8.85 10.28
CA ALA A 68 -2.55 -7.65 10.19
C ALA A 68 -3.09 -6.62 9.19
N PHE A 69 -3.91 -7.04 8.23
CA PHE A 69 -4.37 -6.19 7.15
C PHE A 69 -5.90 -6.02 7.14
N ILE A 70 -6.31 -4.81 6.78
CA ILE A 70 -7.69 -4.47 6.50
C ILE A 70 -7.92 -4.57 4.99
N PRO A 71 -8.77 -5.49 4.52
CA PRO A 71 -9.00 -5.71 3.10
C PRO A 71 -9.93 -4.65 2.50
N PHE A 72 -9.59 -4.18 1.30
CA PHE A 72 -10.31 -3.17 0.55
C PHE A 72 -10.55 -3.61 -0.90
N ARG A 73 -11.74 -3.33 -1.42
CA ARG A 73 -12.10 -3.51 -2.84
C ARG A 73 -12.30 -2.15 -3.50
N ILE A 74 -11.97 -2.06 -4.78
CA ILE A 74 -12.27 -0.88 -5.60
C ILE A 74 -13.79 -0.68 -5.66
N GLU A 75 -14.27 0.48 -5.21
CA GLU A 75 -15.67 0.87 -5.33
C GLU A 75 -15.89 1.76 -6.55
N LYS A 76 -15.02 2.76 -6.75
CA LYS A 76 -15.13 3.72 -7.84
C LYS A 76 -13.78 4.32 -8.19
N ASP A 77 -13.52 4.51 -9.48
CA ASP A 77 -12.40 5.33 -9.97
C ASP A 77 -12.78 6.82 -9.89
N LEU A 78 -11.94 7.62 -9.24
CA LEU A 78 -12.12 9.07 -9.06
C LEU A 78 -11.38 9.89 -10.14
N GLY A 79 -10.63 9.24 -11.04
CA GLY A 79 -9.83 9.86 -12.08
C GLY A 79 -8.51 10.43 -11.54
N ASN A 80 -7.61 10.83 -12.45
CA ASN A 80 -6.31 11.42 -12.14
C ASN A 80 -5.43 10.54 -11.21
N GLY A 81 -5.47 9.22 -11.40
CA GLY A 81 -4.71 8.27 -10.57
C GLY A 81 -5.24 8.13 -9.13
N LYS A 82 -6.49 8.53 -8.87
CA LYS A 82 -7.17 8.37 -7.57
C LYS A 82 -8.27 7.34 -7.64
N VAL A 83 -8.36 6.48 -6.63
CA VAL A 83 -9.37 5.42 -6.55
C VAL A 83 -10.03 5.46 -5.18
N ARG A 84 -11.35 5.27 -5.14
CA ARG A 84 -12.09 5.06 -3.90
C ARG A 84 -12.18 3.57 -3.61
N LEU A 85 -11.75 3.20 -2.41
CA LEU A 85 -11.75 1.87 -1.88
C LEU A 85 -12.81 1.72 -0.78
N LYS A 86 -13.42 0.53 -0.73
CA LYS A 86 -14.41 0.15 0.27
C LYS A 86 -13.96 -1.07 1.01
N ARG A 87 -14.06 -1.02 2.34
CA ARG A 87 -13.68 -2.13 3.21
C ARG A 87 -14.55 -3.35 2.94
N VAL A 88 -13.92 -4.51 2.84
CA VAL A 88 -14.60 -5.81 2.77
C VAL A 88 -14.26 -6.66 4.01
N LYS A 89 -14.78 -7.87 4.09
CA LYS A 89 -14.50 -8.84 5.17
C LYS A 89 -13.98 -10.17 4.62
N GLU A 90 -13.60 -10.17 3.35
CA GLU A 90 -12.99 -11.32 2.68
C GLU A 90 -11.53 -11.40 3.13
N SER A 91 -11.00 -12.61 3.25
CA SER A 91 -9.58 -12.82 3.56
C SER A 91 -8.72 -12.33 2.39
N ILE A 92 -7.57 -11.74 2.70
CA ILE A 92 -6.60 -11.30 1.69
C ILE A 92 -5.84 -12.48 1.10
N VAL A 93 -5.69 -13.57 1.86
CA VAL A 93 -4.91 -14.74 1.45
C VAL A 93 -5.78 -15.83 0.84
N GLU A 94 -7.00 -16.04 1.34
CA GLU A 94 -7.88 -17.12 0.85
C GLU A 94 -8.79 -16.68 -0.31
N SER A 95 -8.98 -15.37 -0.52
CA SER A 95 -9.85 -14.88 -1.59
C SER A 95 -9.10 -14.81 -2.92
N ASP A 96 -9.76 -15.25 -4.00
CA ASP A 96 -9.28 -15.06 -5.37
C ASP A 96 -9.47 -13.61 -5.87
N ASP A 97 -10.10 -12.75 -5.08
CA ASP A 97 -10.37 -11.36 -5.45
C ASP A 97 -9.12 -10.48 -5.31
N LYS A 98 -8.98 -9.53 -6.24
CA LYS A 98 -7.92 -8.51 -6.19
C LYS A 98 -8.24 -7.47 -5.13
N LEU A 99 -7.77 -7.71 -3.91
CA LEU A 99 -7.98 -6.85 -2.75
C LEU A 99 -6.73 -6.01 -2.45
N PHE A 100 -6.94 -4.76 -2.07
CA PHE A 100 -5.92 -3.90 -1.47
C PHE A 100 -5.82 -4.23 0.02
N ALA A 101 -4.61 -4.17 0.56
CA ALA A 101 -4.33 -4.48 1.96
C ALA A 101 -3.77 -3.25 2.67
N LEU A 102 -4.52 -2.73 3.64
CA LEU A 102 -4.06 -1.65 4.51
C LEU A 102 -3.57 -2.24 5.83
N ALA A 103 -2.31 -1.99 6.20
CA ALA A 103 -1.79 -2.44 7.49
C ALA A 103 -2.56 -1.80 8.66
N ASP A 104 -2.91 -2.60 9.68
CA ASP A 104 -3.52 -2.10 10.91
C ASP A 104 -2.45 -1.54 11.86
N THR A 105 -1.99 -0.32 11.57
CA THR A 105 -0.94 0.42 12.30
C THR A 105 -1.50 1.32 13.42
N LEU A 106 -2.77 1.17 13.80
CA LEU A 106 -3.38 2.00 14.85
C LEU A 106 -2.72 1.84 16.22
N ASP A 107 -2.08 0.69 16.46
CA ASP A 107 -1.28 0.41 17.63
C ASP A 107 0.08 -0.11 17.15
N GLU A 108 1.07 0.76 17.11
CA GLU A 108 2.41 0.44 16.58
C GLU A 108 3.19 -0.53 17.49
N GLU A 109 2.81 -0.67 18.77
CA GLU A 109 3.54 -1.50 19.75
C GLU A 109 2.86 -2.85 19.98
N ASN A 110 1.52 -2.91 19.97
CA ASN A 110 0.76 -4.13 20.28
C ASN A 110 -0.34 -4.43 19.23
N GLY A 111 -0.22 -3.85 18.04
CA GLY A 111 -1.16 -4.05 16.96
C GLY A 111 -0.95 -5.35 16.20
N PRO A 112 -1.97 -5.82 15.46
CA PRO A 112 -1.86 -7.02 14.62
C PRO A 112 -0.73 -6.95 13.59
N TYR A 113 -0.44 -5.75 13.07
CA TYR A 113 0.66 -5.56 12.14
C TYR A 113 2.03 -5.65 12.81
N ALA A 114 2.20 -5.10 14.02
CA ALA A 114 3.43 -5.24 14.80
C ALA A 114 3.71 -6.72 15.15
N ASP A 115 2.67 -7.45 15.58
CA ASP A 115 2.76 -8.89 15.83
C ASP A 115 3.18 -9.68 14.57
N LEU A 116 2.72 -9.26 13.38
CA LEU A 116 3.13 -9.87 12.11
C LEU A 116 4.61 -9.63 11.82
N LEU A 117 5.11 -8.40 11.98
CA LEU A 117 6.52 -8.07 11.75
C LEU A 117 7.44 -8.91 12.65
N ASP A 118 7.14 -8.96 13.95
CA ASP A 118 7.85 -9.79 14.93
C ASP A 118 7.86 -11.28 14.53
N HIS A 119 6.71 -11.79 14.08
CA HIS A 119 6.57 -13.18 13.68
C HIS A 119 7.35 -13.49 12.41
N LEU A 120 7.29 -12.61 11.40
CA LEU A 120 8.04 -12.71 10.17
C LEU A 120 9.54 -12.72 10.43
N THR A 121 10.05 -11.81 11.26
CA THR A 121 11.49 -11.76 11.61
C THR A 121 11.93 -13.06 12.29
N ARG A 122 11.13 -13.59 13.22
CA ARG A 122 11.43 -14.88 13.88
C ARG A 122 11.43 -16.05 12.90
N CYS A 123 10.49 -16.10 11.98
CA CYS A 123 10.42 -17.14 10.95
C CYS A 123 11.60 -17.03 9.98
N ARG A 124 11.92 -15.82 9.50
CA ARG A 124 13.06 -15.57 8.62
C ARG A 124 14.38 -15.98 9.27
N VAL A 125 14.63 -15.59 10.52
CA VAL A 125 15.86 -15.96 11.26
C VAL A 125 15.98 -17.46 11.44
N LYS A 126 14.87 -18.17 11.70
CA LYS A 126 14.88 -19.64 11.76
C LYS A 126 15.25 -20.26 10.42
N MET A 127 14.67 -19.76 9.33
CA MET A 127 14.97 -20.22 7.98
C MET A 127 16.44 -19.97 7.61
N LEU A 128 16.95 -18.76 7.83
CA LEU A 128 18.35 -18.41 7.56
C LEU A 128 19.32 -19.27 8.36
N ASN A 129 19.03 -19.53 9.64
CA ASN A 129 19.86 -20.39 10.49
C ASN A 129 19.84 -21.87 10.09
N ASP A 130 18.84 -22.32 9.34
CA ASP A 130 18.73 -23.69 8.82
C ASP A 130 19.39 -23.83 7.44
N LEU A 131 19.20 -22.82 6.58
CA LEU A 131 19.82 -22.75 5.26
C LEU A 131 21.34 -22.53 5.33
N PHE A 132 21.78 -21.60 6.19
CA PHE A 132 23.18 -21.23 6.32
C PHE A 132 23.83 -21.82 7.57
N LYS A 133 25.07 -22.29 7.42
CA LYS A 133 25.89 -22.73 8.55
C LYS A 133 26.75 -21.58 9.06
N PHE A 134 26.14 -20.73 9.87
CA PHE A 134 26.88 -19.66 10.53
C PHE A 134 27.86 -20.20 11.59
N GLU A 135 28.96 -19.48 11.80
CA GLU A 135 29.88 -19.73 12.93
C GLU A 135 29.20 -19.44 14.28
N SER A 136 28.34 -18.42 14.30
CA SER A 136 27.41 -18.09 15.38
C SER A 136 26.01 -17.90 14.80
N LYS A 137 24.99 -18.52 15.42
CA LYS A 137 23.61 -18.40 14.97
C LYS A 137 23.17 -16.93 14.98
N LEU A 138 22.55 -16.50 13.89
CA LEU A 138 21.91 -15.20 13.77
C LEU A 138 20.79 -15.10 14.80
N SER A 139 20.79 -14.04 15.60
CA SER A 139 19.71 -13.76 16.56
C SER A 139 18.62 -12.89 15.94
N VAL A 140 17.43 -12.93 16.53
CA VAL A 140 16.31 -12.08 16.11
C VAL A 140 16.62 -10.62 16.38
N ASP A 141 17.25 -10.34 17.53
CA ASP A 141 17.61 -8.99 17.97
C ASP A 141 18.60 -8.33 16.99
N GLU A 142 19.59 -9.07 16.47
CA GLU A 142 20.56 -8.53 15.49
C GLU A 142 19.89 -8.11 14.17
N VAL A 143 18.98 -8.94 13.64
CA VAL A 143 18.24 -8.62 12.39
C VAL A 143 17.29 -7.45 12.60
N GLU A 144 16.60 -7.43 13.75
CA GLU A 144 15.69 -6.35 14.10
C GLU A 144 16.42 -5.01 14.27
N ASP A 145 17.60 -5.02 14.90
CA ASP A 145 18.43 -3.83 15.07
C ASP A 145 18.91 -3.28 13.71
N GLU A 146 19.37 -4.14 12.79
CA GLU A 146 19.80 -3.72 11.44
C GLU A 146 18.64 -3.09 10.64
N ILE A 147 17.47 -3.75 10.63
CA ILE A 147 16.29 -3.23 9.95
C ILE A 147 15.84 -1.89 10.56
N ARG A 148 15.92 -1.73 11.89
CA ARG A 148 15.61 -0.46 12.55
C ARG A 148 16.60 0.64 12.19
N GLU A 149 17.88 0.34 12.03
CA GLU A 149 18.88 1.33 11.61
C GLU A 149 18.58 1.87 10.21
N ASP A 150 18.18 1.00 9.28
CA ASP A 150 17.77 1.39 7.92
C ASP A 150 16.47 2.21 7.92
N GLN A 151 15.45 1.75 8.66
CA GLN A 151 14.21 2.50 8.81
C GLN A 151 14.43 3.88 9.46
N ASN A 152 15.30 3.96 10.46
CA ASN A 152 15.67 5.23 11.10
C ASN A 152 16.42 6.15 10.13
N SER A 153 17.24 5.60 9.23
CA SER A 153 17.88 6.37 8.17
C SER A 153 16.84 6.99 7.22
N HIS A 154 15.83 6.22 6.81
CA HIS A 154 14.70 6.75 6.02
C HIS A 154 13.90 7.84 6.76
N PHE A 155 13.68 7.66 8.06
CA PHE A 155 13.01 8.65 8.90
C PHE A 155 13.81 9.96 9.00
N ILE A 156 15.14 9.88 9.18
CA ILE A 156 16.02 11.06 9.21
C ILE A 156 16.00 11.80 7.87
N GLU A 157 15.90 11.06 6.76
CA GLU A 157 15.76 11.62 5.41
C GLU A 157 14.36 12.18 5.12
N GLY A 158 13.39 11.97 6.02
CA GLY A 158 12.01 12.42 5.87
C GLY A 158 11.24 11.66 4.78
N LYS A 159 11.67 10.43 4.46
CA LYS A 159 10.97 9.55 3.51
C LYS A 159 10.02 8.64 4.28
N ALA A 160 8.75 8.62 3.87
CA ALA A 160 7.81 7.62 4.38
C ALA A 160 8.15 6.26 3.79
N VAL A 161 8.37 5.26 4.65
CA VAL A 161 8.60 3.88 4.23
C VAL A 161 7.26 3.25 3.87
N HIS A 162 7.19 2.60 2.71
CA HIS A 162 5.97 1.90 2.32
C HIS A 162 5.85 0.57 3.08
N THR A 163 4.66 0.20 3.52
CA THR A 163 4.41 -1.06 4.26
C THR A 163 4.88 -2.30 3.49
N PHE A 164 4.76 -2.29 2.16
CA PHE A 164 5.37 -3.32 1.31
C PHE A 164 6.90 -3.40 1.48
N GLU A 165 7.60 -2.26 1.45
CA GLU A 165 9.07 -2.22 1.58
C GLU A 165 9.53 -2.73 2.94
N GLU A 166 8.79 -2.40 4.00
CA GLU A 166 9.05 -2.89 5.35
C GLU A 166 8.92 -4.42 5.44
N LEU A 167 7.88 -5.00 4.84
CA LEU A 167 7.69 -6.45 4.82
C LEU A 167 8.76 -7.14 3.96
N THR A 168 9.07 -6.59 2.79
CA THR A 168 10.13 -7.15 1.93
C THR A 168 11.51 -7.02 2.56
N ALA A 169 11.78 -5.94 3.32
CA ALA A 169 13.05 -5.79 4.03
C ALA A 169 13.28 -6.94 5.02
N ILE A 170 12.23 -7.42 5.69
CA ILE A 170 12.31 -8.61 6.56
C ILE A 170 12.38 -9.89 5.72
N LEU A 171 11.50 -10.04 4.73
CA LEU A 171 11.34 -11.27 3.97
C LEU A 171 12.54 -11.58 3.07
N ASP A 172 13.20 -10.56 2.54
CA ASP A 172 14.37 -10.66 1.69
C ASP A 172 15.67 -10.39 2.46
N PHE A 173 15.60 -10.23 3.80
CA PHE A 173 16.79 -10.01 4.62
C PHE A 173 17.82 -11.12 4.42
N MET A 174 19.05 -10.72 4.09
CA MET A 174 20.20 -11.59 3.92
C MET A 174 21.37 -11.00 4.73
N PRO A 175 22.03 -11.80 5.59
CA PRO A 175 23.18 -11.32 6.34
C PRO A 175 24.31 -10.87 5.41
N ALA A 176 24.99 -9.78 5.78
CA ALA A 176 26.12 -9.25 5.02
C ALA A 176 27.17 -10.34 4.69
N GLY A 177 27.45 -10.53 3.41
CA GLY A 177 28.38 -11.54 2.89
C GLY A 177 27.75 -12.86 2.44
N TYR A 178 26.42 -12.97 2.47
CA TYR A 178 25.66 -14.11 1.95
C TYR A 178 24.67 -13.70 0.85
N ASP A 179 24.90 -12.60 0.14
CA ASP A 179 24.03 -12.18 -0.97
C ASP A 179 23.79 -13.33 -1.95
N ALA A 180 22.52 -13.55 -2.31
CA ALA A 180 22.09 -14.64 -3.17
C ALA A 180 22.62 -14.53 -4.63
N ASP A 181 23.35 -13.45 -4.94
CA ASP A 181 24.04 -13.24 -6.23
C ASP A 181 25.50 -13.73 -6.22
N ASP A 182 26.05 -14.09 -5.05
CA ASP A 182 27.40 -14.68 -4.90
C ASP A 182 27.38 -16.23 -4.90
N GLU A 183 26.27 -16.85 -5.35
CA GLU A 183 26.17 -18.30 -5.56
C GLU A 183 26.14 -18.67 -7.05
N ALA A 184 27.10 -18.13 -7.81
CA ALA A 184 27.81 -19.00 -8.74
C ALA A 184 28.97 -19.62 -7.93
N PRO A 185 28.99 -20.95 -7.70
CA PRO A 185 30.12 -21.56 -7.01
C PRO A 185 31.40 -21.18 -7.76
N ALA A 186 32.30 -20.48 -7.08
CA ALA A 186 33.66 -20.24 -7.54
C ALA A 186 34.24 -21.59 -7.96
N LYS A 187 34.27 -21.84 -9.27
CA LYS A 187 35.10 -22.88 -9.85
C LYS A 187 36.53 -22.45 -9.55
N ASP A 188 37.15 -23.12 -8.59
CA ASP A 188 38.59 -23.34 -8.63
C ASP A 188 38.95 -23.88 -10.01
N ALA A 189 39.38 -22.97 -10.88
CA ALA A 189 40.05 -23.25 -12.14
C ALA A 189 41.23 -22.27 -12.22
N GLU A 190 42.29 -22.60 -11.47
CA GLU A 190 43.64 -22.32 -11.93
C GLU A 190 43.77 -22.97 -13.32
N ASP A 191 43.75 -22.15 -14.39
CA ASP A 191 44.84 -22.06 -15.36
C ASP A 191 44.43 -21.18 -16.55
N GLU A 192 45.37 -20.31 -16.95
CA GLU A 192 45.36 -19.48 -18.15
C GLU A 192 44.93 -20.27 -19.40
N ALA A 193 43.81 -19.88 -20.04
CA ALA A 193 43.62 -19.99 -21.49
C ALA A 193 42.30 -19.34 -21.94
N ASP A 194 42.39 -18.59 -23.05
CA ASP A 194 41.31 -18.12 -23.93
C ASP A 194 40.53 -16.84 -23.57
N ASP A 195 41.28 -15.73 -23.55
CA ASP A 195 40.80 -14.41 -24.01
C ASP A 195 40.96 -14.29 -25.54
N ALA A 196 40.43 -15.27 -26.29
CA ALA A 196 40.69 -15.38 -27.75
C ALA A 196 39.53 -15.91 -28.60
N ASP A 197 38.29 -15.99 -28.08
CA ASP A 197 37.16 -16.55 -28.84
C ASP A 197 35.82 -15.81 -28.64
N LEU A 198 35.86 -14.51 -28.37
CA LEU A 198 34.75 -13.60 -28.69
C LEU A 198 35.04 -12.98 -30.07
N PRO A 199 34.24 -13.23 -31.12
CA PRO A 199 34.47 -12.60 -32.41
C PRO A 199 34.33 -11.08 -32.25
N GLU A 200 35.38 -10.34 -32.58
CA GLU A 200 35.33 -8.89 -32.70
C GLU A 200 34.24 -8.54 -33.71
N ILE A 201 33.11 -8.04 -33.22
CA ILE A 201 32.03 -7.54 -34.06
C ILE A 201 32.60 -6.30 -34.75
N ASP A 202 32.97 -6.47 -36.02
CA ASP A 202 33.50 -5.39 -36.84
C ASP A 202 32.46 -4.28 -36.93
N ALA A 203 32.90 -3.01 -36.95
CA ALA A 203 32.04 -1.82 -36.85
C ALA A 203 30.95 -1.75 -37.96
N ALA A 204 31.07 -2.58 -38.99
CA ALA A 204 30.10 -2.75 -40.07
C ALA A 204 28.83 -3.56 -39.68
N GLU A 205 28.86 -4.37 -38.62
CA GLU A 205 27.68 -5.12 -38.13
C GLU A 205 26.87 -4.32 -37.09
N GLU A 206 27.48 -3.38 -36.36
CA GLU A 206 26.77 -2.44 -35.48
C GLU A 206 25.92 -1.41 -36.25
N GLU A 207 26.34 -1.00 -37.46
CA GLU A 207 25.53 -0.11 -38.31
C GLU A 207 24.38 -0.83 -39.02
N LYS A 208 24.48 -2.14 -39.27
CA LYS A 208 23.36 -2.91 -39.84
C LYS A 208 22.25 -3.15 -38.82
N LEU A 209 22.57 -3.29 -37.53
CA LEU A 209 21.54 -3.41 -36.49
C LEU A 209 20.85 -2.07 -36.16
N LYS A 210 21.45 -0.94 -36.54
CA LYS A 210 20.82 0.40 -36.50
C LYS A 210 19.99 0.74 -37.75
N ASN A 211 20.11 -0.06 -38.81
CA ASN A 211 19.42 0.15 -40.09
C ASN A 211 18.42 -1.00 -40.40
N ASP A 212 17.90 -1.69 -39.40
CA ASP A 212 16.74 -2.56 -39.61
C ASP A 212 15.44 -1.74 -39.44
N GLU A 213 15.13 -0.97 -40.49
CA GLU A 213 13.82 -0.34 -40.71
C GLU A 213 12.72 -1.36 -41.10
N SER A 214 12.86 -2.65 -40.75
CA SER A 214 11.75 -3.62 -40.85
C SER A 214 10.60 -3.34 -39.86
N LEU A 215 10.65 -2.21 -39.14
CA LEU A 215 9.60 -1.76 -38.24
C LEU A 215 8.95 -0.44 -38.66
N LYS A 216 8.88 -0.18 -39.97
CA LYS A 216 7.95 0.80 -40.57
C LYS A 216 7.51 0.40 -41.97
N TRP A 217 6.38 -0.32 -42.05
CA TRP A 217 5.38 -0.28 -43.14
C TRP A 217 4.07 -0.79 -42.48
N ASP A 218 3.02 0.01 -42.31
CA ASP A 218 2.42 0.86 -43.33
C ASP A 218 2.09 2.28 -42.83
N GLU A 219 2.48 3.24 -43.65
CA GLU A 219 2.21 4.66 -43.55
C GLU A 219 1.18 5.00 -44.64
N ASP A 220 0.20 5.83 -44.26
CA ASP A 220 -0.53 6.78 -45.12
C ASP A 220 -1.69 6.31 -46.02
N ASP A 221 -2.84 7.00 -45.89
CA ASP A 221 -3.27 7.96 -46.93
C ASP A 221 -4.40 8.86 -46.39
N GLU A 222 -4.10 10.15 -46.23
CA GLU A 222 -5.07 11.25 -46.17
C GLU A 222 -5.68 11.47 -47.57
N ASP A 223 -7.00 11.64 -47.71
CA ASP A 223 -7.52 12.84 -48.42
C ASP A 223 -9.03 13.08 -48.22
N SER A 224 -9.36 14.36 -48.33
CA SER A 224 -10.64 15.05 -48.19
C SER A 224 -11.70 14.63 -49.22
N ASP A 225 -12.99 14.79 -48.87
CA ASP A 225 -13.85 15.73 -49.61
C ASP A 225 -15.18 16.05 -48.88
N ASP A 226 -15.59 17.31 -49.05
CA ASP A 226 -16.82 17.98 -48.62
C ASP A 226 -18.11 17.31 -49.14
N GLU A 227 -19.20 17.38 -48.37
CA GLU A 227 -20.53 17.83 -48.87
C GLU A 227 -21.55 18.09 -47.74
N ASP A 228 -21.81 19.38 -47.52
CA ASP A 228 -23.13 20.05 -47.47
C ASP A 228 -24.37 19.34 -46.85
N GLY A 229 -24.99 19.98 -45.85
CA GLY A 229 -26.26 19.50 -45.29
C GLY A 229 -26.84 20.28 -44.11
N ALA A 230 -27.04 21.59 -44.28
CA ALA A 230 -27.67 22.51 -43.34
C ALA A 230 -29.01 22.04 -42.72
N LYS A 231 -29.22 22.29 -41.42
CA LYS A 231 -30.15 23.36 -40.93
C LYS A 231 -30.24 23.54 -39.40
N LYS A 232 -29.80 24.73 -39.00
CA LYS A 232 -30.21 25.58 -37.86
C LYS A 232 -31.71 25.63 -37.57
N LYS A 233 -32.05 25.84 -36.29
CA LYS A 233 -32.69 27.05 -35.68
C LYS A 233 -32.88 26.77 -34.16
N LYS A 234 -32.32 27.50 -33.18
CA LYS A 234 -32.23 28.95 -32.85
C LYS A 234 -33.56 29.57 -32.36
N GLY A 235 -33.49 30.22 -31.19
CA GLY A 235 -34.51 31.07 -30.53
C GLY A 235 -34.42 30.85 -29.02
N GLU A 236 -33.63 31.55 -28.19
CA GLU A 236 -33.54 33.01 -27.87
C GLU A 236 -34.81 33.58 -27.20
N ASP A 237 -34.56 34.35 -26.12
CA ASP A 237 -35.42 35.33 -25.44
C ASP A 237 -36.60 34.79 -24.58
N ASP A 238 -37.01 35.38 -23.45
CA ASP A 238 -36.74 36.70 -22.87
C ASP A 238 -37.17 36.72 -21.38
N GLU A 239 -36.82 37.82 -20.75
CA GLU A 239 -36.98 38.38 -19.41
C GLU A 239 -38.34 38.24 -18.64
N ASP A 240 -38.20 38.33 -17.32
CA ASP A 240 -38.83 39.33 -16.43
C ASP A 240 -39.83 38.92 -15.33
N ALA A 241 -39.73 39.70 -14.24
CA ALA A 241 -40.65 39.98 -13.12
C ALA A 241 -40.74 38.94 -11.97
N GLU A 242 -40.22 39.24 -10.77
CA GLU A 242 -40.88 40.00 -9.66
C GLU A 242 -42.17 39.27 -9.20
N ASP A 243 -42.41 38.88 -7.94
CA ASP A 243 -42.38 39.65 -6.70
C ASP A 243 -42.83 38.73 -5.53
N ASP A 244 -42.57 39.21 -4.32
CA ASP A 244 -43.37 39.05 -3.09
C ASP A 244 -42.87 38.12 -1.96
N GLU A 245 -42.11 38.77 -1.06
CA GLU A 245 -42.36 38.91 0.38
C GLU A 245 -42.83 37.68 1.19
N ASP A 246 -42.03 37.24 2.19
CA ASP A 246 -42.38 37.46 3.60
C ASP A 246 -41.21 37.05 4.53
N ALA A 247 -40.63 38.05 5.18
CA ALA A 247 -39.98 37.92 6.48
C ALA A 247 -40.58 39.04 7.35
N PRO A 248 -40.41 39.08 8.69
CA PRO A 248 -40.08 38.06 9.68
C PRO A 248 -41.01 38.14 10.92
N LYS A 249 -41.02 37.14 11.82
CA LYS A 249 -41.36 37.41 13.23
C LYS A 249 -40.41 36.78 14.26
N LYS A 250 -39.70 37.70 14.91
CA LYS A 250 -39.02 37.61 16.19
C LYS A 250 -39.98 37.24 17.33
N SER A 251 -39.46 36.50 18.30
CA SER A 251 -39.55 36.78 19.75
C SER A 251 -38.50 35.88 20.45
N LYS A 252 -37.32 36.37 20.86
CA LYS A 252 -37.00 37.17 22.06
C LYS A 252 -37.44 36.55 23.40
N GLY A 253 -36.47 36.45 24.33
CA GLY A 253 -36.61 36.19 25.76
C GLY A 253 -35.84 34.94 26.16
N ASP A 254 -34.52 34.96 26.44
CA ASP A 254 -33.76 35.71 27.45
C ASP A 254 -33.99 35.21 28.89
N ASP A 255 -32.87 35.03 29.58
CA ASP A 255 -32.64 35.00 31.04
C ASP A 255 -32.73 33.68 31.87
N ASP A 256 -31.52 33.19 32.21
CA ASP A 256 -30.93 33.20 33.57
C ASP A 256 -31.38 32.19 34.64
N LYS A 257 -30.37 31.38 35.02
CA LYS A 257 -29.94 30.91 36.36
C LYS A 257 -30.81 30.06 37.30
N GLU A 258 -30.09 29.05 37.81
CA GLU A 258 -30.01 28.55 39.20
C GLU A 258 -31.31 28.26 39.99
N GLU A 259 -31.54 27.00 40.37
CA GLU A 259 -31.34 26.53 41.76
C GLU A 259 -31.79 25.07 41.98
N ALA A 260 -30.86 24.32 42.61
CA ALA A 260 -31.07 23.36 43.69
C ALA A 260 -31.72 21.95 43.47
N PRO A 261 -31.18 20.92 44.17
CA PRO A 261 -31.53 19.51 43.96
C PRO A 261 -32.70 19.03 44.84
N LYS A 262 -33.55 18.16 44.29
CA LYS A 262 -34.58 17.44 45.08
C LYS A 262 -34.00 16.20 45.75
N LYS A 263 -33.97 16.23 47.09
CA LYS A 263 -33.70 15.11 47.99
C LYS A 263 -34.98 14.31 48.32
N THR A 264 -34.78 13.00 48.53
CA THR A 264 -35.46 12.04 49.45
C THR A 264 -36.82 11.45 49.03
N PRO A 265 -37.21 10.22 49.50
CA PRO A 265 -36.77 9.59 50.77
C PRO A 265 -36.43 8.07 50.81
N ARG A 266 -35.60 7.79 51.82
CA ARG A 266 -35.47 6.62 52.71
C ARG A 266 -36.37 5.39 52.46
N SER A 267 -35.75 4.21 52.47
CA SER A 267 -36.23 3.09 53.29
C SER A 267 -35.05 2.35 53.94
N SER A 268 -35.15 2.19 55.25
CA SER A 268 -34.17 1.61 56.14
C SER A 268 -34.53 0.17 56.52
N LYS A 269 -33.51 -0.70 56.54
CA LYS A 269 -33.16 -1.61 57.66
C LYS A 269 -33.97 -2.90 57.88
N LYS A 270 -33.27 -4.04 57.74
CA LYS A 270 -33.16 -5.21 58.65
C LYS A 270 -32.56 -6.37 57.81
N LYS A 271 -31.67 -7.22 58.30
CA LYS A 271 -31.33 -7.64 59.67
C LYS A 271 -29.95 -8.27 59.64
#